data_AF-A0A293MZ07-F1
#
_entry.id   AF-A0A293MZ07-F1
#
_cell.length_a   1.000
_cell.length_b   1.000
_cell.length_c   1.000
_cell.angle_alpha   90.00
_cell.angle_beta   90.00
_cell.angle_gamma   90.00
#
_symmetry.space_group_name_H-M   'P 1'
#
loop_
_entity.id
_entity.type
_entity.pdbx_description
1 polymer ?
#
loop_
_entity_poly.entity_id
_entity_poly.type
_entity_poly.pdbx_seq_one_letter_code
_entity_poly.pdbx_strand_id
1 'polypeptide(L)'
;MGDEINRQCELEARVRELEAELARIKQRECCPRERISQMSSEVVDSNPYSRLMALKRMGIVSNYEKIRDFTVAVVGVGGVGSVTAEMLTRCGIGKLILFDYDKVELANMNRLFFQPHQAGLSKVEAAANTLRFINPDVTFDTYNYNITTVENFQHFMDTIKTGSLQGEHVDLLLSCVDNFEARMAINTACSELNQVWFESGVSENAVSGHIQLIVPGETACFACAPPLVVASNIDERTLKREGVCAASLPTTMGVVAGFLVQNTLKFLLKFGEVSHYLGYNALQDFFPTMRMKPNPQCDDSFCRQRQAEFQERLATMPKPDVQHTQEEEVVHEDNEWGICLVSETSGDSAEGNAPDLPEGVHLAYTIPTSRENESGTIVDTEQSLDDLMAQMKSL
;
A
#
# COMPACT_ATOMS: atom_id res chain seq x y z
N MET A 1 -43.29 -47.71 25.26
CA MET A 1 -44.32 -47.10 24.41
C MET A 1 -44.75 -45.71 24.88
N GLY A 2 -45.20 -45.51 26.12
CA GLY A 2 -45.53 -44.16 26.63
C GLY A 2 -44.32 -43.21 26.76
N ASP A 3 -43.19 -43.70 27.29
CA ASP A 3 -41.97 -42.89 27.47
C ASP A 3 -41.26 -42.51 26.16
N GLU A 4 -41.33 -43.36 25.12
CA GLU A 4 -40.75 -43.06 23.81
C GLU A 4 -41.54 -41.96 23.08
N ILE A 5 -42.88 -42.00 23.17
CA ILE A 5 -43.75 -40.97 22.58
C ILE A 5 -43.54 -39.62 23.28
N ASN A 6 -43.35 -39.64 24.60
CA ASN A 6 -43.13 -38.42 25.39
C ASN A 6 -41.76 -37.79 25.07
N ARG A 7 -40.72 -38.62 24.98
CA ARG A 7 -39.37 -38.17 24.59
C ARG A 7 -39.33 -37.64 23.15
N GLN A 8 -40.11 -38.24 22.24
CA GLN A 8 -40.24 -37.77 20.87
C GLN A 8 -40.95 -36.40 20.80
N CYS A 9 -42.01 -36.20 21.58
CA CYS A 9 -42.68 -34.90 21.69
C CYS A 9 -41.75 -33.80 22.27
N GLU A 10 -40.95 -34.12 23.28
CA GLU A 10 -39.97 -33.18 23.86
C GLU A 10 -38.88 -32.79 22.85
N LEU A 11 -38.36 -33.76 22.08
CA LEU A 11 -37.38 -33.50 21.04
C LEU A 11 -37.97 -32.63 19.91
N GLU A 12 -39.19 -32.91 19.46
CA GLU A 12 -39.87 -32.12 18.42
C GLU A 12 -40.20 -30.69 18.89
N ALA A 13 -40.49 -30.50 20.19
CA ALA A 13 -40.66 -29.18 20.78
C ALA A 13 -39.33 -28.42 20.81
N ARG A 14 -38.24 -29.09 21.19
CA ARG A 14 -36.90 -28.49 21.23
C ARG A 14 -36.37 -28.13 19.85
N VAL A 15 -36.62 -28.97 18.85
CA VAL A 15 -36.26 -28.66 17.45
C VAL A 15 -37.02 -27.43 16.97
N ARG A 16 -38.33 -27.33 17.20
CA ARG A 16 -39.13 -26.15 16.82
C ARG A 16 -38.67 -24.87 17.54
N GLU A 17 -38.30 -24.98 18.81
CA GLU A 17 -37.74 -23.86 19.57
C GLU A 17 -36.42 -23.39 18.96
N LEU A 18 -35.49 -24.31 18.67
CA LEU A 18 -34.21 -24.02 18.05
C LEU A 18 -34.37 -23.45 16.63
N GLU A 19 -35.32 -23.96 15.84
CA GLU A 19 -35.64 -23.43 14.50
C GLU A 19 -36.19 -22.00 14.59
N ALA A 20 -37.06 -21.72 15.56
CA ALA A 20 -37.59 -20.38 15.80
C ALA A 20 -36.50 -19.41 16.29
N GLU A 21 -35.57 -19.88 17.12
CA GLU A 21 -34.42 -19.11 17.59
C GLU A 21 -33.44 -18.82 16.44
N LEU A 22 -33.14 -19.82 15.59
CA LEU A 22 -32.41 -19.66 14.34
C LEU A 22 -33.07 -18.66 13.40
N ALA A 23 -34.39 -18.72 13.24
CA ALA A 23 -35.14 -17.77 12.40
C ALA A 23 -35.06 -16.34 12.95
N ARG A 24 -35.15 -16.16 14.28
CA ARG A 24 -34.98 -14.86 14.94
C ARG A 24 -33.56 -14.32 14.84
N ILE A 25 -32.55 -15.18 14.92
CA ILE A 25 -31.14 -14.80 14.72
C ILE A 25 -30.91 -14.37 13.27
N LYS A 26 -31.42 -15.14 12.30
CA LYS A 26 -31.38 -14.77 10.87
C LYS A 26 -32.13 -13.48 10.55
N GLN A 27 -33.20 -13.15 11.29
CA GLN A 27 -33.90 -11.87 11.18
C GLN A 27 -33.16 -10.70 11.86
N ARG A 28 -32.34 -10.98 12.87
CA ARG A 28 -31.50 -9.98 13.56
C ARG A 28 -30.19 -9.69 12.81
N GLU A 29 -29.74 -10.61 11.96
CA GLU A 29 -28.66 -10.34 11.02
C GLU A 29 -29.13 -9.21 10.07
N CYS A 30 -28.57 -8.03 10.34
CA CYS A 30 -28.82 -6.75 9.68
C CYS A 30 -28.98 -6.89 8.17
N CYS A 31 -29.90 -6.12 7.55
CA CYS A 31 -30.14 -6.12 6.11
C CYS A 31 -28.80 -6.10 5.36
N PRO A 32 -28.40 -7.19 4.68
CA PRO A 32 -27.16 -7.21 3.95
C PRO A 32 -27.26 -6.15 2.86
N ARG A 33 -26.19 -5.38 2.70
CA ARG A 33 -26.08 -4.44 1.59
C ARG A 33 -26.36 -5.19 0.28
N GLU A 34 -27.12 -4.59 -0.63
CA GLU A 34 -27.37 -5.18 -1.95
C GLU A 34 -26.16 -5.02 -2.87
N ARG A 35 -26.07 -5.89 -3.89
CA ARG A 35 -25.04 -5.76 -4.92
C ARG A 35 -25.33 -4.58 -5.83
N ILE A 36 -24.32 -3.75 -6.06
CA ILE A 36 -24.35 -2.59 -6.95
C ILE A 36 -23.60 -2.95 -8.22
N SER A 37 -24.29 -3.04 -9.36
CA SER A 37 -23.69 -3.38 -10.66
C SER A 37 -22.72 -2.32 -11.17
N GLN A 38 -23.04 -1.03 -11.00
CA GLN A 38 -22.21 0.09 -11.46
C GLN A 38 -21.98 1.12 -10.35
N MET A 39 -20.74 1.58 -10.21
CA MET A 39 -20.37 2.55 -9.19
C MET A 39 -20.94 3.94 -9.54
N SER A 40 -21.92 4.41 -8.77
CA SER A 40 -22.58 5.70 -8.98
C SER A 40 -21.90 6.83 -8.20
N SER A 41 -21.84 8.03 -8.80
CA SER A 41 -21.40 9.26 -8.13
C SER A 41 -22.52 9.97 -7.36
N GLU A 42 -23.74 9.44 -7.38
CA GLU A 42 -24.88 10.03 -6.70
C GLU A 42 -24.63 10.13 -5.19
N VAL A 43 -24.85 11.32 -4.63
CA VAL A 43 -24.59 11.61 -3.22
C VAL A 43 -25.88 11.41 -2.43
N VAL A 44 -26.11 10.16 -2.04
CA VAL A 44 -27.23 9.73 -1.19
C VAL A 44 -26.70 8.83 -0.08
N ASP A 45 -27.40 8.79 1.05
CA ASP A 45 -26.96 8.02 2.23
C ASP A 45 -26.93 6.51 2.00
N SER A 46 -27.72 6.01 1.03
CA SER A 46 -27.72 4.60 0.63
C SER A 46 -26.57 4.20 -0.29
N ASN A 47 -25.81 5.15 -0.84
CA ASN A 47 -24.70 4.86 -1.76
C ASN A 47 -23.36 4.80 -1.01
N PRO A 48 -22.80 3.61 -0.77
CA PRO A 48 -21.54 3.43 -0.04
C PRO A 48 -20.32 3.95 -0.82
N TYR A 49 -20.44 4.17 -2.14
CA TYR A 49 -19.36 4.67 -2.99
C TYR A 49 -19.37 6.18 -3.19
N SER A 50 -20.40 6.89 -2.72
CA SER A 50 -20.58 8.33 -2.94
C SER A 50 -19.33 9.15 -2.56
N ARG A 51 -18.70 8.84 -1.42
CA ARG A 51 -17.50 9.54 -0.92
C ARG A 51 -16.23 9.15 -1.68
N LEU A 52 -16.17 7.93 -2.19
CA LEU A 52 -15.05 7.46 -3.02
C LEU A 52 -15.11 8.10 -4.42
N MET A 53 -16.29 8.14 -5.03
CA MET A 53 -16.53 8.80 -6.31
C MET A 53 -16.35 10.33 -6.26
N ALA A 54 -16.38 10.93 -5.07
CA ALA A 54 -16.04 12.35 -4.91
C ALA A 54 -14.58 12.64 -5.30
N LEU A 55 -13.65 11.67 -5.18
CA LEU A 55 -12.25 11.82 -5.63
C LEU A 55 -12.15 12.14 -7.13
N LYS A 56 -13.08 11.65 -7.93
CA LYS A 56 -13.21 11.98 -9.36
C LYS A 56 -13.67 13.41 -9.58
N ARG A 57 -14.61 13.90 -8.77
CA ARG A 57 -15.10 15.29 -8.82
C ARG A 57 -14.05 16.29 -8.34
N MET A 58 -13.21 15.89 -7.39
CA MET A 58 -12.11 16.71 -6.87
C MET A 58 -10.87 16.69 -7.77
N GLY A 59 -10.89 15.98 -8.90
CA GLY A 59 -9.76 15.91 -9.82
C GLY A 59 -8.57 15.09 -9.32
N ILE A 60 -8.70 14.34 -8.22
CA ILE A 60 -7.61 13.54 -7.65
C ILE A 60 -7.45 12.22 -8.40
N VAL A 61 -8.56 11.55 -8.72
CA VAL A 61 -8.55 10.25 -9.43
C VAL A 61 -9.56 10.31 -10.57
N SER A 62 -9.07 10.37 -11.81
CA SER A 62 -9.93 10.54 -12.98
C SER A 62 -10.92 9.40 -13.21
N ASN A 63 -10.53 8.15 -12.92
CA ASN A 63 -11.32 6.95 -13.18
C ASN A 63 -11.36 6.00 -11.97
N TYR A 64 -11.91 6.48 -10.85
CA TYR A 64 -11.96 5.70 -9.61
C TYR A 64 -12.68 4.35 -9.78
N GLU A 65 -13.73 4.30 -10.59
CA GLU A 65 -14.53 3.10 -10.86
C GLU A 65 -13.71 1.91 -11.40
N LYS A 66 -12.56 2.18 -12.03
CA LYS A 66 -11.63 1.16 -12.55
C LYS A 66 -11.09 0.24 -11.44
N ILE A 67 -11.19 0.64 -10.17
CA ILE A 67 -10.81 -0.20 -9.03
C ILE A 67 -11.53 -1.57 -9.05
N ARG A 68 -12.73 -1.64 -9.64
CA ARG A 68 -13.51 -2.88 -9.78
C ARG A 68 -12.98 -3.87 -10.81
N ASP A 69 -12.07 -3.44 -11.68
CA ASP A 69 -11.52 -4.31 -12.73
C ASP A 69 -10.30 -5.10 -12.25
N PHE A 70 -9.74 -4.72 -11.10
CA PHE A 70 -8.49 -5.26 -10.59
C PHE A 70 -8.69 -6.42 -9.60
N THR A 71 -7.77 -7.37 -9.66
CA THR A 71 -7.61 -8.48 -8.71
C THR A 71 -6.33 -8.31 -7.90
N VAL A 72 -6.44 -8.38 -6.58
CA VAL A 72 -5.29 -8.32 -5.67
C VAL A 72 -5.18 -9.60 -4.86
N ALA A 73 -4.00 -10.22 -4.88
CA ALA A 73 -3.67 -11.34 -4.00
C ALA A 73 -3.06 -10.83 -2.68
N VAL A 74 -3.54 -11.30 -1.54
CA VAL A 74 -3.02 -10.98 -0.21
C VAL A 74 -2.53 -12.26 0.46
N VAL A 75 -1.23 -12.31 0.79
CA VAL A 75 -0.61 -13.44 1.48
C VAL A 75 -0.34 -13.06 2.94
N GLY A 76 -0.93 -13.81 3.86
CA GLY A 76 -1.00 -13.49 5.28
C GLY A 76 -2.19 -12.58 5.58
N VAL A 77 -3.20 -13.10 6.26
CA VAL A 77 -4.40 -12.38 6.73
C VAL A 77 -4.33 -12.20 8.24
N GLY A 78 -3.14 -11.78 8.71
CA GLY A 78 -2.86 -11.45 10.11
C GLY A 78 -3.20 -10.00 10.46
N GLY A 79 -2.37 -9.36 11.30
CA GLY A 79 -2.63 -8.00 11.77
C GLY A 79 -2.65 -6.93 10.67
N VAL A 80 -1.66 -6.94 9.79
CA VAL A 80 -1.60 -6.01 8.63
C VAL A 80 -2.56 -6.48 7.53
N GLY A 81 -2.47 -7.75 7.14
CA GLY A 81 -3.20 -8.27 5.98
C GLY A 81 -4.73 -8.26 6.11
N SER A 82 -5.27 -8.48 7.30
CA SER A 82 -6.73 -8.40 7.53
C SER A 82 -7.26 -6.97 7.33
N VAL A 83 -6.57 -5.97 7.86
CA VAL A 83 -6.89 -4.55 7.68
C VAL A 83 -6.71 -4.12 6.22
N THR A 84 -5.64 -4.59 5.57
CA THR A 84 -5.40 -4.39 4.13
C THR A 84 -6.56 -4.92 3.29
N ALA A 85 -7.01 -6.15 3.56
CA ALA A 85 -8.13 -6.76 2.87
C ALA A 85 -9.45 -6.00 3.12
N GLU A 86 -9.68 -5.53 4.35
CA GLU A 86 -10.84 -4.71 4.69
C GLU A 86 -10.85 -3.37 3.94
N MET A 87 -9.73 -2.64 3.95
CA MET A 87 -9.61 -1.36 3.27
C MET A 87 -9.83 -1.50 1.75
N LEU A 88 -9.23 -2.50 1.10
CA LEU A 88 -9.45 -2.78 -0.33
C LEU A 88 -10.90 -3.19 -0.62
N THR A 89 -11.51 -3.98 0.26
CA THR A 89 -12.92 -4.38 0.15
C THR A 89 -13.84 -3.15 0.22
N ARG A 90 -13.60 -2.24 1.16
CA ARG A 90 -14.34 -0.99 1.29
C ARG A 90 -14.13 -0.04 0.12
N CYS A 91 -12.93 -0.04 -0.48
CA CYS A 91 -12.63 0.72 -1.70
C CYS A 91 -13.36 0.19 -2.94
N GLY A 92 -13.85 -1.05 -2.90
CA GLY A 92 -14.58 -1.67 -4.00
C GLY A 92 -13.68 -2.38 -5.02
N ILE A 93 -12.55 -2.95 -4.58
CA ILE A 93 -11.70 -3.80 -5.42
C ILE A 93 -12.52 -4.91 -6.10
N GLY A 94 -12.19 -5.29 -7.33
CA GLY A 94 -12.94 -6.30 -8.08
C GLY A 94 -12.90 -7.68 -7.44
N LYS A 95 -11.68 -8.16 -7.16
CA LYS A 95 -11.44 -9.47 -6.56
C LYS A 95 -10.29 -9.45 -5.57
N LEU A 96 -10.46 -10.15 -4.45
CA LEU A 96 -9.39 -10.47 -3.50
C LEU A 96 -9.14 -11.96 -3.47
N ILE A 97 -7.86 -12.34 -3.53
CA ILE A 97 -7.42 -13.72 -3.32
C ILE A 97 -6.65 -13.77 -2.02
N LEU A 98 -7.12 -14.54 -1.05
CA LEU A 98 -6.56 -14.58 0.30
C LEU A 98 -5.85 -15.90 0.56
N PHE A 99 -4.58 -15.84 0.97
CA PHE A 99 -3.78 -16.99 1.38
C PHE A 99 -3.36 -16.83 2.85
N ASP A 100 -3.72 -17.79 3.70
CA ASP A 100 -3.23 -17.89 5.08
C ASP A 100 -3.47 -19.33 5.55
N TYR A 101 -2.56 -19.92 6.33
CA TYR A 101 -2.69 -21.30 6.83
C TYR A 101 -3.14 -21.36 8.29
N ASP A 102 -3.18 -20.22 8.99
CA ASP A 102 -3.49 -20.15 10.40
C ASP A 102 -4.99 -20.11 10.67
N LYS A 103 -5.32 -20.39 11.94
CA LYS A 103 -6.64 -20.16 12.52
C LYS A 103 -6.68 -18.88 13.32
N VAL A 104 -7.88 -18.36 13.52
CA VAL A 104 -8.13 -17.25 14.43
C VAL A 104 -7.98 -17.74 15.87
N GLU A 105 -7.15 -17.06 16.66
CA GLU A 105 -6.97 -17.33 18.08
C GLU A 105 -7.40 -16.13 18.92
N LEU A 106 -7.79 -16.37 20.18
CA LEU A 106 -8.10 -15.28 21.12
C LEU A 106 -6.88 -14.37 21.37
N ALA A 107 -5.67 -14.90 21.24
CA ALA A 107 -4.43 -14.12 21.30
C ALA A 107 -4.34 -13.07 20.18
N ASN A 108 -5.13 -13.18 19.11
CA ASN A 108 -5.14 -12.20 18.03
C ASN A 108 -6.09 -11.00 18.31
N MET A 109 -6.85 -11.01 19.40
CA MET A 109 -7.86 -9.98 19.71
C MET A 109 -7.28 -8.63 20.14
N ASN A 110 -5.96 -8.54 20.36
CA ASN A 110 -5.28 -7.25 20.51
C ASN A 110 -5.09 -6.52 19.17
N ARG A 111 -5.38 -7.19 18.05
CA ARG A 111 -5.30 -6.67 16.69
C ARG A 111 -6.70 -6.32 16.19
N LEU A 112 -6.75 -5.60 15.07
CA LEU A 112 -8.00 -5.22 14.42
C LEU A 112 -8.62 -6.42 13.67
N PHE A 113 -9.83 -6.20 13.15
CA PHE A 113 -10.56 -7.07 12.23
C PHE A 113 -11.27 -8.29 12.84
N PHE A 114 -10.54 -9.29 13.35
CA PHE A 114 -11.18 -10.53 13.83
C PHE A 114 -11.92 -10.33 15.15
N GLN A 115 -13.01 -11.09 15.34
CA GLN A 115 -13.86 -11.01 16.52
C GLN A 115 -13.76 -12.30 17.38
N PRO A 116 -14.03 -12.24 18.70
CA PRO A 116 -13.87 -13.39 19.59
C PRO A 116 -14.68 -14.63 19.17
N HIS A 117 -15.86 -14.44 18.60
CA HIS A 117 -16.73 -15.53 18.15
C HIS A 117 -16.20 -16.28 16.91
N GLN A 118 -15.15 -15.76 16.26
CA GLN A 118 -14.52 -16.37 15.09
C GLN A 118 -13.34 -17.27 15.46
N ALA A 119 -12.97 -17.34 16.75
CA ALA A 119 -11.87 -18.18 17.22
C ALA A 119 -12.07 -19.65 16.82
N GLY A 120 -11.02 -20.26 16.26
CA GLY A 120 -11.02 -21.64 15.77
C GLY A 120 -11.35 -21.79 14.27
N LEU A 121 -11.92 -20.78 13.62
CA LEU A 121 -12.08 -20.75 12.16
C LEU A 121 -10.72 -20.49 11.50
N SER A 122 -10.56 -20.90 10.23
CA SER A 122 -9.40 -20.45 9.46
C SER A 122 -9.46 -18.93 9.26
N LYS A 123 -8.30 -18.27 9.24
CA LYS A 123 -8.24 -16.81 9.06
C LYS A 123 -8.86 -16.38 7.73
N VAL A 124 -8.60 -17.14 6.65
CA VAL A 124 -9.16 -16.82 5.32
C VAL A 124 -10.67 -16.97 5.25
N GLU A 125 -11.27 -17.98 5.89
CA GLU A 125 -12.73 -18.16 5.91
C GLU A 125 -13.41 -17.09 6.78
N ALA A 126 -12.88 -16.85 7.99
CA ALA A 126 -13.39 -15.81 8.89
C ALA A 126 -13.31 -14.42 8.23
N ALA A 127 -12.22 -14.14 7.52
CA ALA A 127 -12.06 -12.91 6.78
C ALA A 127 -13.05 -12.81 5.62
N ALA A 128 -13.13 -13.81 4.74
CA ALA A 128 -14.06 -13.76 3.61
C ALA A 128 -15.52 -13.62 4.03
N ASN A 129 -15.94 -14.26 5.13
CA ASN A 129 -17.29 -14.08 5.66
C ASN A 129 -17.56 -12.63 6.09
N THR A 130 -16.62 -12.02 6.81
CA THR A 130 -16.71 -10.63 7.27
C THR A 130 -16.68 -9.65 6.08
N LEU A 131 -15.76 -9.86 5.13
CA LEU A 131 -15.56 -8.97 3.99
C LEU A 131 -16.72 -9.03 2.99
N ARG A 132 -17.29 -10.20 2.74
CA ARG A 132 -18.50 -10.35 1.91
C ARG A 132 -19.70 -9.62 2.52
N PHE A 133 -19.81 -9.61 3.85
CA PHE A 133 -20.84 -8.83 4.55
C PHE A 133 -20.59 -7.32 4.42
N ILE A 134 -19.34 -6.87 4.50
CA ILE A 134 -18.97 -5.45 4.35
C ILE A 134 -19.26 -4.94 2.94
N ASN A 135 -18.88 -5.70 1.91
CA ASN A 135 -19.12 -5.32 0.52
C ASN A 135 -19.37 -6.57 -0.35
N PRO A 136 -20.64 -6.85 -0.73
CA PRO A 136 -21.00 -8.02 -1.52
C PRO A 136 -20.58 -7.92 -3.00
N ASP A 137 -20.12 -6.74 -3.45
CA ASP A 137 -19.70 -6.49 -4.83
C ASP A 137 -18.30 -7.08 -5.12
N VAL A 138 -17.52 -7.35 -4.07
CA VAL A 138 -16.16 -7.89 -4.18
C VAL A 138 -16.21 -9.42 -4.30
N THR A 139 -15.42 -9.96 -5.22
CA THR A 139 -15.24 -11.41 -5.36
C THR A 139 -14.12 -11.88 -4.45
N PHE A 140 -14.26 -13.06 -3.82
CA PHE A 140 -13.28 -13.59 -2.89
C PHE A 140 -12.97 -15.06 -3.18
N ASP A 141 -11.69 -15.33 -3.41
CA ASP A 141 -11.12 -16.68 -3.39
C ASP A 141 -10.24 -16.82 -2.15
N THR A 142 -10.33 -17.96 -1.47
CA THR A 142 -9.63 -18.20 -0.20
C THR A 142 -8.93 -19.53 -0.21
N TYR A 143 -7.68 -19.53 0.25
CA TYR A 143 -6.83 -20.71 0.25
C TYR A 143 -6.20 -20.88 1.63
N ASN A 144 -6.67 -21.90 2.35
CA ASN A 144 -6.22 -22.24 3.70
C ASN A 144 -5.07 -23.25 3.66
N TYR A 145 -3.88 -22.81 3.21
CA TYR A 145 -2.71 -23.68 3.14
C TYR A 145 -1.41 -22.87 3.24
N ASN A 146 -0.31 -23.56 3.61
CA ASN A 146 1.00 -22.94 3.64
C ASN A 146 1.62 -22.92 2.24
N ILE A 147 1.89 -21.72 1.71
CA ILE A 147 2.46 -21.50 0.37
C ILE A 147 3.91 -22.00 0.23
N THR A 148 4.64 -22.26 1.32
CA THR A 148 6.06 -22.68 1.26
C THR A 148 6.24 -24.17 1.02
N THR A 149 5.18 -24.98 1.11
CA THR A 149 5.28 -26.42 0.83
C THR A 149 5.31 -26.65 -0.68
N VAL A 150 6.08 -27.66 -1.11
CA VAL A 150 6.28 -27.96 -2.55
C VAL A 150 4.94 -28.19 -3.27
N GLU A 151 4.02 -28.91 -2.64
CA GLU A 151 2.70 -29.21 -3.20
C GLU A 151 1.85 -27.95 -3.43
N ASN A 152 1.88 -27.02 -2.46
CA ASN A 152 1.06 -25.82 -2.48
C ASN A 152 1.69 -24.68 -3.28
N PHE A 153 3.02 -24.64 -3.38
CA PHE A 153 3.74 -23.57 -4.07
C PHE A 153 3.37 -23.51 -5.55
N GLN A 154 3.21 -24.66 -6.20
CA GLN A 154 2.76 -24.72 -7.59
C GLN A 154 1.34 -24.16 -7.74
N HIS A 155 0.40 -24.59 -6.89
CA HIS A 155 -0.97 -24.08 -6.90
C HIS A 155 -1.01 -22.57 -6.63
N PHE A 156 -0.17 -22.07 -5.72
CA PHE A 156 -0.01 -20.63 -5.46
C PHE A 156 0.43 -19.90 -6.73
N MET A 157 1.50 -20.34 -7.40
CA MET A 157 1.96 -19.72 -8.65
C MET A 157 0.89 -19.75 -9.75
N ASP A 158 0.19 -20.88 -9.92
CA ASP A 158 -0.86 -21.01 -10.94
C ASP A 158 -2.03 -20.06 -10.65
N THR A 159 -2.38 -19.89 -9.37
CA THR A 159 -3.38 -18.91 -8.94
C THR A 159 -2.93 -17.48 -9.22
N ILE A 160 -1.65 -17.15 -9.00
CA ILE A 160 -1.13 -15.81 -9.34
C ILE A 160 -1.16 -15.56 -10.86
N LYS A 161 -0.88 -16.59 -11.68
CA LYS A 161 -0.89 -16.50 -13.16
C LYS A 161 -2.27 -16.38 -13.79
N THR A 162 -3.31 -16.93 -13.15
CA THR A 162 -4.63 -17.13 -13.78
C THR A 162 -5.80 -16.67 -12.94
N GLY A 163 -5.55 -16.20 -11.72
CA GLY A 163 -6.58 -15.91 -10.72
C GLY A 163 -7.28 -14.57 -10.89
N SER A 164 -6.90 -13.73 -11.86
CA SER A 164 -7.59 -12.46 -12.09
C SER A 164 -9.05 -12.65 -12.55
N LEU A 165 -9.78 -11.54 -12.66
CA LEU A 165 -11.17 -11.55 -13.15
C LEU A 165 -11.27 -12.00 -14.61
N GLN A 166 -10.17 -11.86 -15.37
CA GLN A 166 -10.07 -12.16 -16.80
C GLN A 166 -9.36 -13.50 -17.08
N GLY A 167 -8.95 -14.25 -16.04
CA GLY A 167 -8.21 -15.50 -16.20
C GLY A 167 -6.72 -15.32 -16.50
N GLU A 168 -6.19 -14.11 -16.31
CA GLU A 168 -4.78 -13.74 -16.46
C GLU A 168 -4.11 -13.53 -15.09
N HIS A 169 -2.88 -12.99 -15.10
CA HIS A 169 -2.14 -12.66 -13.89
C HIS A 169 -2.92 -11.70 -13.00
N VAL A 170 -2.81 -11.88 -11.69
CA VAL A 170 -3.33 -10.88 -10.74
C VAL A 170 -2.62 -9.54 -10.96
N ASP A 171 -3.33 -8.44 -10.79
CA ASP A 171 -2.78 -7.11 -11.04
C ASP A 171 -1.69 -6.73 -10.03
N LEU A 172 -1.82 -7.24 -8.80
CA LEU A 172 -0.88 -6.98 -7.72
C LEU A 172 -0.93 -8.08 -6.66
N LEU A 173 0.23 -8.39 -6.08
CA LEU A 173 0.32 -9.22 -4.89
C LEU A 173 0.79 -8.38 -3.68
N LEU A 174 0.21 -8.61 -2.52
CA LEU A 174 0.57 -7.97 -1.25
C LEU A 174 1.03 -9.02 -0.25
N SER A 175 2.30 -8.95 0.14
CA SER A 175 2.88 -9.79 1.19
C SER A 175 2.68 -9.11 2.55
N CYS A 176 1.91 -9.77 3.42
CA CYS A 176 1.61 -9.35 4.79
C CYS A 176 1.98 -10.46 5.80
N VAL A 177 2.92 -11.33 5.43
CA VAL A 177 3.38 -12.48 6.23
C VAL A 177 4.36 -12.05 7.33
N ASP A 178 4.59 -12.92 8.31
CA ASP A 178 5.38 -12.61 9.49
C ASP A 178 6.76 -13.29 9.55
N ASN A 179 7.08 -14.14 8.57
CA ASN A 179 8.33 -14.92 8.54
C ASN A 179 9.07 -14.73 7.21
N PHE A 180 10.39 -14.93 7.22
CA PHE A 180 11.23 -14.74 6.04
C PHE A 180 11.10 -15.86 5.02
N GLU A 181 10.78 -17.09 5.46
CA GLU A 181 10.56 -18.25 4.57
C GLU A 181 9.44 -17.95 3.55
N ALA A 182 8.30 -17.46 4.02
CA ALA A 182 7.18 -17.08 3.17
C ALA A 182 7.49 -15.86 2.29
N ARG A 183 8.23 -14.85 2.80
CA ARG A 183 8.68 -13.71 1.98
C ARG A 183 9.57 -14.16 0.82
N MET A 184 10.50 -15.09 1.09
CA MET A 184 11.37 -15.66 0.06
C MET A 184 10.59 -16.50 -0.95
N ALA A 185 9.60 -17.29 -0.51
CA ALA A 185 8.73 -18.03 -1.43
C ALA A 185 7.95 -17.09 -2.37
N ILE A 186 7.35 -16.03 -1.82
CA ILE A 186 6.66 -14.99 -2.60
C ILE A 186 7.64 -14.32 -3.58
N ASN A 187 8.85 -13.98 -3.12
CA ASN A 187 9.87 -13.38 -3.97
C ASN A 187 10.22 -14.28 -5.16
N THR A 188 10.51 -15.56 -4.91
CA THR A 188 10.84 -16.54 -5.97
C THR A 188 9.70 -16.65 -6.98
N ALA A 189 8.46 -16.82 -6.51
CA ALA A 189 7.29 -16.86 -7.39
C ALA A 189 7.18 -15.58 -8.21
N CYS A 190 7.25 -14.39 -7.59
CA CYS A 190 7.06 -13.14 -8.32
C CYS A 190 8.20 -12.84 -9.30
N SER A 191 9.45 -13.18 -8.97
CA SER A 191 10.58 -13.10 -9.91
C SER A 191 10.38 -14.02 -11.12
N GLU A 192 9.97 -15.26 -10.89
CA GLU A 192 9.69 -16.23 -11.96
C GLU A 192 8.53 -15.78 -12.84
N LEU A 193 7.48 -15.21 -12.26
CA LEU A 193 6.27 -14.79 -12.96
C LEU A 193 6.35 -13.38 -13.57
N ASN A 194 7.41 -12.64 -13.27
CA ASN A 194 7.48 -11.19 -13.51
C ASN A 194 6.28 -10.43 -12.91
N GLN A 195 5.80 -10.90 -11.74
CA GLN A 195 4.65 -10.34 -11.05
C GLN A 195 5.09 -9.14 -10.19
N VAL A 196 4.41 -8.00 -10.34
CA VAL A 196 4.61 -6.85 -9.44
C VAL A 196 3.93 -7.12 -8.11
N TRP A 197 4.62 -6.78 -7.02
CA TRP A 197 4.12 -6.99 -5.67
C TRP A 197 4.62 -5.95 -4.68
N PHE A 198 3.90 -5.81 -3.56
CA PHE A 198 4.37 -5.08 -2.40
C PHE A 198 4.68 -6.03 -1.26
N GLU A 199 5.77 -5.75 -0.55
CA GLU A 199 6.08 -6.32 0.76
C GLU A 199 5.67 -5.34 1.87
N SER A 200 5.25 -5.90 3.00
CA SER A 200 5.07 -5.13 4.24
C SER A 200 5.59 -5.90 5.45
N GLY A 201 6.12 -5.15 6.42
CA GLY A 201 6.65 -5.70 7.65
C GLY A 201 6.44 -4.76 8.83
N VAL A 202 6.24 -5.37 10.01
CA VAL A 202 6.21 -4.68 11.32
C VAL A 202 7.26 -5.35 12.19
N SER A 203 8.02 -4.56 12.94
CA SER A 203 9.06 -5.06 13.83
C SER A 203 8.49 -5.82 15.03
N GLU A 204 9.30 -6.72 15.61
CA GLU A 204 8.92 -7.54 16.76
C GLU A 204 8.59 -6.72 18.02
N ASN A 205 9.11 -5.48 18.12
CA ASN A 205 8.81 -4.56 19.22
C ASN A 205 7.64 -3.61 18.90
N ALA A 206 6.99 -3.76 17.74
CA ALA A 206 5.83 -3.02 17.26
C ALA A 206 6.01 -1.49 17.12
N VAL A 207 7.22 -0.95 17.17
CA VAL A 207 7.47 0.51 17.06
C VAL A 207 8.09 0.92 15.72
N SER A 208 8.17 0.00 14.77
CA SER A 208 8.52 0.32 13.39
C SER A 208 7.82 -0.59 12.38
N GLY A 209 7.75 -0.12 11.15
CA GLY A 209 7.24 -0.91 10.03
C GLY A 209 7.67 -0.32 8.70
N HIS A 210 7.33 -1.00 7.61
CA HIS A 210 7.62 -0.51 6.27
C HIS A 210 6.71 -1.15 5.24
N ILE A 211 6.70 -0.55 4.06
CA ILE A 211 6.23 -1.14 2.81
C ILE A 211 7.29 -0.98 1.74
N GLN A 212 7.35 -1.92 0.79
CA GLN A 212 8.28 -1.89 -0.32
C GLN A 212 7.60 -2.37 -1.61
N LEU A 213 7.70 -1.58 -2.67
CA LEU A 213 7.29 -1.97 -4.02
C LEU A 213 8.42 -2.76 -4.71
N ILE A 214 8.07 -3.94 -5.19
CA ILE A 214 8.97 -4.83 -5.91
C ILE A 214 8.44 -5.03 -7.32
N VAL A 215 9.12 -4.41 -8.28
CA VAL A 215 8.93 -4.58 -9.71
C VAL A 215 10.12 -5.41 -10.21
N PRO A 216 9.94 -6.71 -10.50
CA PRO A 216 11.06 -7.58 -10.88
C PRO A 216 11.88 -6.99 -12.03
N GLY A 217 13.19 -6.87 -11.82
CA GLY A 217 14.12 -6.30 -12.80
C GLY A 217 14.31 -4.78 -12.73
N GLU A 218 13.34 -4.03 -12.22
CA GLU A 218 13.41 -2.57 -12.08
C GLU A 218 13.82 -2.13 -10.67
N THR A 219 13.26 -2.76 -9.63
CA THR A 219 13.52 -2.44 -8.22
C THR A 219 14.13 -3.64 -7.50
N ALA A 220 14.77 -3.40 -6.35
CA ALA A 220 15.34 -4.47 -5.54
C ALA A 220 14.27 -5.51 -5.18
N CYS A 221 14.50 -6.77 -5.56
CA CYS A 221 13.74 -7.89 -5.02
C CYS A 221 14.16 -8.15 -3.56
N PHE A 222 13.41 -8.98 -2.84
CA PHE A 222 13.71 -9.27 -1.43
C PHE A 222 15.08 -9.95 -1.27
N ALA A 223 15.49 -10.76 -2.25
CA ALA A 223 16.80 -11.42 -2.29
C ALA A 223 17.96 -10.49 -2.73
N CYS A 224 17.70 -9.25 -3.16
CA CYS A 224 18.77 -8.31 -3.51
C CYS A 224 19.52 -7.78 -2.28
N ALA A 225 18.79 -7.59 -1.18
CA ALA A 225 19.30 -7.11 0.10
C ALA A 225 18.73 -7.97 1.25
N PRO A 226 19.09 -9.26 1.33
CA PRO A 226 18.51 -10.18 2.29
C PRO A 226 18.91 -9.79 3.74
N PRO A 227 18.01 -9.99 4.72
CA PRO A 227 18.38 -9.81 6.12
C PRO A 227 19.44 -10.83 6.53
N LEU A 228 20.21 -10.51 7.57
CA LEU A 228 21.36 -11.31 8.02
C LEU A 228 21.04 -12.80 8.23
N VAL A 229 19.85 -13.09 8.77
CA VAL A 229 19.41 -14.46 9.05
C VAL A 229 19.26 -15.30 7.77
N VAL A 230 18.75 -14.68 6.70
CA VAL A 230 18.61 -15.30 5.38
C VAL A 230 19.98 -15.42 4.71
N ALA A 231 20.78 -14.35 4.71
CA ALA A 231 22.11 -14.35 4.11
C ALA A 231 23.07 -15.37 4.76
N SER A 232 22.89 -15.65 6.05
CA SER A 232 23.71 -16.60 6.80
C SER A 232 23.14 -18.02 6.83
N ASN A 233 22.02 -18.29 6.14
CA ASN A 233 21.29 -19.56 6.17
C ASN A 233 20.96 -20.06 7.59
N ILE A 234 20.65 -19.14 8.50
CA ILE A 234 20.22 -19.46 9.85
C ILE A 234 18.72 -19.76 9.82
N ASP A 235 18.31 -20.90 10.37
CA ASP A 235 16.89 -21.21 10.51
C ASP A 235 16.23 -20.25 11.50
N GLU A 236 15.28 -19.44 11.02
CA GLU A 236 14.52 -18.47 11.81
C GLU A 236 13.83 -19.11 13.02
N ARG A 237 13.48 -20.40 12.92
CA ARG A 237 12.84 -21.15 14.02
C ARG A 237 13.77 -21.27 15.24
N THR A 238 15.08 -21.19 15.05
CA THR A 238 16.06 -21.21 16.14
C THR A 238 16.12 -19.89 16.93
N LEU A 239 15.61 -18.80 16.36
CA LEU A 239 15.57 -17.48 17.00
C LEU A 239 14.31 -17.30 17.85
N LYS A 240 13.22 -17.99 17.50
CA LYS A 240 11.95 -17.95 18.23
C LYS A 240 12.07 -18.78 19.50
N ARG A 241 12.07 -18.12 20.66
CA ARG A 241 12.05 -18.78 21.98
C ARG A 241 10.61 -19.15 22.35
N GLU A 242 10.39 -20.38 22.80
CA GLU A 242 9.09 -20.81 23.32
C GLU A 242 8.61 -19.88 24.46
N GLY A 243 7.35 -19.45 24.38
CA GLY A 243 6.74 -18.54 25.35
C GLY A 243 7.02 -17.05 25.14
N VAL A 244 7.81 -16.66 24.14
CA VAL A 244 8.04 -15.25 23.77
C VAL A 244 7.23 -14.92 22.52
N CYS A 245 6.23 -14.05 22.64
CA CYS A 245 5.50 -13.51 21.50
C CYS A 245 6.10 -12.18 21.05
N ALA A 246 6.10 -11.93 19.74
CA ALA A 246 6.38 -10.61 19.21
C ALA A 246 5.32 -9.64 19.75
N ALA A 247 5.77 -8.48 20.23
CA ALA A 247 4.85 -7.40 20.58
C ALA A 247 4.07 -7.02 19.33
N SER A 248 2.77 -6.77 19.50
CA SER A 248 1.93 -6.29 18.41
C SER A 248 1.05 -5.17 18.90
N LEU A 249 1.13 -4.04 18.20
CA LEU A 249 0.35 -2.85 18.49
C LEU A 249 -0.61 -2.59 17.32
N PRO A 250 -1.94 -2.50 17.57
CA PRO A 250 -2.92 -2.33 16.50
C PRO A 250 -2.72 -1.01 15.74
N THR A 251 -2.14 0.01 16.37
CA THR A 251 -1.82 1.30 15.74
C THR A 251 -0.78 1.13 14.63
N THR A 252 0.36 0.49 14.92
CA THR A 252 1.44 0.26 13.95
C THR A 252 0.95 -0.59 12.78
N MET A 253 0.15 -1.63 13.07
CA MET A 253 -0.48 -2.46 12.03
C MET A 253 -1.43 -1.64 11.15
N GLY A 254 -2.25 -0.77 11.74
CA GLY A 254 -3.17 0.11 11.01
C GLY A 254 -2.44 1.14 10.13
N VAL A 255 -1.35 1.73 10.63
CA VAL A 255 -0.51 2.67 9.86
C VAL A 255 0.13 1.98 8.67
N VAL A 256 0.76 0.82 8.87
CA VAL A 256 1.40 0.06 7.79
C VAL A 256 0.38 -0.43 6.76
N ALA A 257 -0.77 -0.96 7.19
CA ALA A 257 -1.85 -1.36 6.29
C ALA A 257 -2.39 -0.16 5.49
N GLY A 258 -2.56 0.99 6.13
CA GLY A 258 -2.96 2.23 5.48
C GLY A 258 -1.95 2.67 4.41
N PHE A 259 -0.66 2.66 4.71
CA PHE A 259 0.38 2.97 3.72
C PHE A 259 0.40 1.97 2.56
N LEU A 260 0.25 0.68 2.85
CA LEU A 260 0.24 -0.39 1.85
C LEU A 260 -0.93 -0.22 0.88
N VAL A 261 -2.14 -0.01 1.40
CA VAL A 261 -3.34 0.17 0.57
C VAL A 261 -3.29 1.51 -0.16
N GLN A 262 -2.82 2.58 0.47
CA GLN A 262 -2.66 3.86 -0.22
C GLN A 262 -1.70 3.76 -1.41
N ASN A 263 -0.58 3.05 -1.27
CA ASN A 263 0.33 2.80 -2.39
C ASN A 263 -0.25 1.85 -3.43
N THR A 264 -1.05 0.86 -3.01
CA THR A 264 -1.80 -0.01 -3.92
C THR A 264 -2.76 0.81 -4.78
N LEU A 265 -3.54 1.73 -4.19
CA LEU A 265 -4.46 2.59 -4.92
C LEU A 265 -3.71 3.54 -5.87
N LYS A 266 -2.65 4.21 -5.40
CA LYS A 266 -1.79 5.06 -6.27
C LYS A 266 -1.27 4.27 -7.46
N PHE A 267 -0.80 3.03 -7.23
CA PHE A 267 -0.25 2.16 -8.26
C PHE A 267 -1.30 1.70 -9.29
N LEU A 268 -2.47 1.25 -8.84
CA LEU A 268 -3.52 0.71 -9.71
C LEU A 268 -4.27 1.82 -10.46
N LEU A 269 -4.61 2.90 -9.76
CA LEU A 269 -5.43 4.01 -10.28
C LEU A 269 -4.59 5.16 -10.88
N LYS A 270 -3.26 5.06 -10.84
CA LYS A 270 -2.32 5.99 -11.49
C LYS A 270 -2.51 7.45 -11.06
N PHE A 271 -2.53 7.68 -9.75
CA PHE A 271 -2.57 9.03 -9.16
C PHE A 271 -1.47 9.20 -8.10
N GLY A 272 -1.05 10.45 -7.89
CA GLY A 272 0.04 10.78 -6.97
C GLY A 272 1.36 10.09 -7.33
N GLU A 273 2.29 10.06 -6.38
CA GLU A 273 3.59 9.41 -6.55
C GLU A 273 3.63 8.07 -5.80
N VAL A 274 3.96 6.98 -6.48
CA VAL A 274 4.09 5.65 -5.86
C VAL A 274 5.44 5.55 -5.13
N SER A 275 5.39 5.21 -3.86
CA SER A 275 6.59 5.05 -3.03
C SER A 275 7.22 3.68 -3.28
N HIS A 276 8.51 3.67 -3.62
CA HIS A 276 9.26 2.43 -3.82
C HIS A 276 9.57 1.73 -2.49
N TYR A 277 9.85 2.52 -1.47
CA TYR A 277 9.93 2.09 -0.08
C TYR A 277 9.45 3.24 0.78
N LEU A 278 8.68 2.92 1.81
CA LEU A 278 8.25 3.85 2.84
C LEU A 278 8.40 3.17 4.20
N GLY A 279 9.30 3.70 5.03
CA GLY A 279 9.46 3.27 6.41
C GLY A 279 8.54 4.04 7.35
N TYR A 280 8.33 3.46 8.53
CA TYR A 280 7.65 4.08 9.66
C TYR A 280 8.43 3.82 10.93
N ASN A 281 8.85 4.88 11.62
CA ASN A 281 9.40 4.83 12.96
C ASN A 281 8.44 5.55 13.92
N ALA A 282 7.74 4.77 14.74
CA ALA A 282 6.71 5.26 15.66
C ALA A 282 7.28 6.06 16.85
N LEU A 283 8.58 5.93 17.14
CA LEU A 283 9.20 6.64 18.27
C LEU A 283 9.53 8.10 17.94
N GLN A 284 9.68 8.42 16.65
CA GLN A 284 10.14 9.72 16.17
C GLN A 284 9.22 10.33 15.11
N ASP A 285 8.06 9.70 14.85
CA ASP A 285 7.15 10.06 13.77
C ASP A 285 7.87 10.30 12.43
N PHE A 286 8.84 9.42 12.14
CA PHE A 286 9.72 9.55 10.99
C PHE A 286 9.33 8.56 9.89
N PHE A 287 9.18 9.08 8.67
CA PHE A 287 8.68 8.35 7.50
C PHE A 287 9.67 8.40 6.33
N PRO A 288 10.78 7.65 6.38
CA PRO A 288 11.79 7.70 5.33
C PRO A 288 11.30 7.05 4.03
N THR A 289 11.49 7.76 2.92
CA THR A 289 11.32 7.21 1.57
C THR A 289 12.66 6.89 0.94
N MET A 290 12.76 5.76 0.24
CA MET A 290 13.96 5.41 -0.51
C MET A 290 13.60 4.64 -1.79
N ARG A 291 14.57 4.53 -2.71
CA ARG A 291 14.46 3.68 -3.90
C ARG A 291 15.62 2.70 -3.90
N MET A 292 15.31 1.43 -3.66
CA MET A 292 16.31 0.35 -3.70
C MET A 292 16.41 -0.22 -5.11
N LYS A 293 17.64 -0.26 -5.64
CA LYS A 293 17.92 -0.80 -6.98
C LYS A 293 18.23 -2.30 -6.92
N PRO A 294 17.95 -3.06 -7.99
CA PRO A 294 18.33 -4.47 -8.09
C PRO A 294 19.83 -4.66 -7.87
N ASN A 295 20.19 -5.77 -7.20
CA ASN A 295 21.57 -6.24 -7.13
C ASN A 295 21.90 -7.02 -8.41
N PRO A 296 22.89 -6.59 -9.22
CA PRO A 296 23.29 -7.31 -10.45
C PRO A 296 23.78 -8.75 -10.18
N GLN A 297 24.20 -9.03 -8.95
CA GLN A 297 24.67 -10.32 -8.48
C GLN A 297 23.70 -10.96 -7.47
N CYS A 298 22.41 -10.56 -7.48
CA CYS A 298 21.38 -11.15 -6.63
C CYS A 298 21.39 -12.68 -6.77
N ASP A 299 21.24 -13.43 -5.67
CA ASP A 299 21.28 -14.91 -5.69
C ASP A 299 20.16 -15.54 -6.54
N ASP A 300 18.99 -14.90 -6.59
CA ASP A 300 17.84 -15.31 -7.40
C ASP A 300 18.13 -15.16 -8.91
N SER A 301 18.20 -16.30 -9.61
CA SER A 301 18.46 -16.32 -11.06
C SER A 301 17.38 -15.63 -11.88
N PHE A 302 16.12 -15.74 -11.47
CA PHE A 302 15.02 -15.06 -12.16
C PHE A 302 15.13 -13.55 -11.98
N CYS A 303 15.54 -13.07 -10.80
CA CYS A 303 15.81 -11.64 -10.62
C CYS A 303 16.85 -11.12 -11.62
N ARG A 304 17.98 -11.83 -11.79
CA ARG A 304 19.02 -11.46 -12.78
C ARG A 304 18.49 -11.49 -14.22
N GLN A 305 17.65 -12.47 -14.55
CA GLN A 305 16.98 -12.53 -15.86
C GLN A 305 16.06 -11.33 -16.08
N ARG A 306 15.19 -10.99 -15.11
CA ARG A 306 14.29 -9.83 -15.20
C ARG A 306 15.05 -8.51 -15.31
N GLN A 307 16.21 -8.39 -14.66
CA GLN A 307 17.07 -7.22 -14.81
C GLN A 307 17.55 -7.07 -16.26
N ALA A 308 17.98 -8.15 -16.92
CA ALA A 308 18.39 -8.10 -18.32
C ALA A 308 17.23 -7.68 -19.25
N GLU A 309 16.05 -8.30 -19.07
CA GLU A 309 14.84 -7.96 -19.81
C GLU A 309 14.42 -6.49 -19.61
N PHE A 310 14.58 -5.96 -18.40
CA PHE A 310 14.30 -4.56 -18.10
C PHE A 310 15.28 -3.60 -18.80
N GLN A 311 16.58 -3.93 -18.83
CA GLN A 311 17.58 -3.13 -19.55
C GLN A 311 17.33 -3.10 -21.06
N GLU A 312 16.95 -4.25 -21.65
CA GLU A 312 16.56 -4.32 -23.07
C GLU A 312 15.33 -3.46 -23.37
N ARG A 313 14.33 -3.49 -22.46
CA ARG A 313 13.14 -2.63 -22.56
C ARG A 313 13.52 -1.15 -22.49
N LEU A 314 14.36 -0.76 -21.54
CA LEU A 314 14.83 0.63 -21.43
C LEU A 314 15.61 1.09 -22.67
N ALA A 315 16.41 0.22 -23.27
CA ALA A 315 17.18 0.54 -24.47
C ALA A 315 16.30 0.74 -25.72
N THR A 316 15.13 0.10 -25.75
CA THR A 316 14.15 0.20 -26.86
C THR A 316 13.10 1.27 -26.66
N MET A 317 12.92 1.77 -25.43
CA MET A 317 12.01 2.87 -25.16
C MET A 317 12.51 4.16 -25.84
N PRO A 318 11.64 4.90 -26.54
CA PRO A 318 12.00 6.22 -27.02
C PRO A 318 12.43 7.08 -25.83
N LYS A 319 13.54 7.81 -25.99
CA LYS A 319 13.97 8.75 -24.96
C LYS A 319 12.79 9.68 -24.67
N PRO A 320 12.42 9.86 -23.39
CA PRO A 320 11.32 10.76 -23.07
C PRO A 320 11.66 12.13 -23.66
N ASP A 321 10.75 12.66 -24.48
CA ASP A 321 10.79 14.08 -24.80
C ASP A 321 10.77 14.80 -23.46
N VAL A 322 11.74 15.68 -23.26
CA VAL A 322 11.75 16.59 -22.12
C VAL A 322 10.57 17.53 -22.34
N GLN A 323 9.38 17.10 -21.94
CA GLN A 323 8.26 17.98 -21.79
C GLN A 323 8.65 18.92 -20.65
N HIS A 324 9.03 20.14 -21.02
CA HIS A 324 8.92 21.26 -20.09
C HIS A 324 7.48 21.26 -19.62
N THR A 325 7.24 20.81 -18.39
CA THR A 325 6.02 21.10 -17.68
C THR A 325 5.94 22.61 -17.65
N GLN A 326 5.13 23.21 -18.53
CA GLN A 326 4.72 24.59 -18.34
C GLN A 326 3.99 24.59 -17.01
N GLU A 327 4.58 25.23 -16.01
CA GLU A 327 3.84 25.53 -14.78
C GLU A 327 2.62 26.35 -15.22
N GLU A 328 1.43 25.76 -15.07
CA GLU A 328 0.20 26.49 -15.32
C GLU A 328 0.21 27.69 -14.37
N GLU A 329 0.21 28.91 -14.92
CA GLU A 329 0.10 30.11 -14.11
C GLU A 329 -1.18 30.02 -13.27
N VAL A 330 -1.03 30.12 -11.95
CA VAL A 330 -2.16 30.07 -11.04
C VAL A 330 -3.01 31.31 -11.26
N VAL A 331 -4.19 31.12 -11.86
CA VAL A 331 -5.16 32.20 -12.05
C VAL A 331 -5.96 32.38 -10.76
N HIS A 332 -5.90 33.58 -10.19
CA HIS A 332 -6.72 33.97 -9.05
C HIS A 332 -8.02 34.60 -9.55
N GLU A 333 -9.17 34.02 -9.21
CA GLU A 333 -10.48 34.58 -9.58
C GLU A 333 -10.65 36.01 -9.04
N ASP A 334 -10.19 36.24 -7.81
CA ASP A 334 -10.22 37.55 -7.15
C ASP A 334 -8.83 37.92 -6.61
N ASN A 335 -8.43 39.17 -6.84
CA ASN A 335 -7.23 39.77 -6.24
C ASN A 335 -7.47 41.26 -5.97
N GLU A 336 -8.53 41.57 -5.21
CA GLU A 336 -8.93 42.95 -4.90
C GLU A 336 -7.84 43.77 -4.19
N TRP A 337 -6.92 43.07 -3.51
CA TRP A 337 -5.84 43.66 -2.71
C TRP A 337 -4.55 43.87 -3.49
N GLY A 338 -4.52 43.53 -4.79
CA GLY A 338 -3.34 43.71 -5.64
C GLY A 338 -2.12 42.93 -5.15
N ILE A 339 -2.33 41.74 -4.60
CA ILE A 339 -1.27 40.88 -4.08
C ILE A 339 -0.46 40.38 -5.28
N CYS A 340 0.84 40.66 -5.29
CA CYS A 340 1.75 40.24 -6.35
C CYS A 340 2.69 39.15 -5.84
N LEU A 341 2.93 38.13 -6.68
CA LEU A 341 3.98 37.14 -6.42
C LEU A 341 5.33 37.76 -6.74
N VAL A 342 6.21 37.88 -5.73
CA VAL A 342 7.60 38.30 -5.92
C VAL A 342 8.46 37.05 -6.02
N SER A 343 9.25 36.93 -7.09
CA SER A 343 10.19 35.81 -7.26
C SER A 343 11.33 35.91 -6.25
N GLU A 344 11.52 34.90 -5.40
CA GLU A 344 12.62 34.84 -4.43
C GLU A 344 14.01 34.58 -5.07
N THR A 345 14.08 34.50 -6.41
CA THR A 345 15.27 34.09 -7.18
C THR A 345 16.03 35.21 -7.89
N SER A 346 15.88 36.47 -7.46
CA SER A 346 16.82 37.54 -7.83
C SER A 346 17.65 37.96 -6.62
N GLY A 347 18.94 37.65 -6.65
CA GLY A 347 19.89 37.89 -5.58
C GLY A 347 20.21 39.35 -5.34
N ASP A 348 19.30 40.07 -4.69
CA ASP A 348 19.56 41.42 -4.17
C ASP A 348 19.67 41.36 -2.64
N SER A 349 20.90 41.53 -2.16
CA SER A 349 21.20 41.89 -0.77
C SER A 349 20.41 43.16 -0.40
N ALA A 350 19.59 43.07 0.64
CA ALA A 350 18.71 44.13 1.10
C ALA A 350 19.48 45.36 1.62
N GLU A 351 19.67 46.38 0.79
CA GLU A 351 20.10 47.72 1.17
C GLU A 351 18.92 48.71 1.01
N GLY A 352 18.06 48.80 2.03
CA GLY A 352 16.94 49.74 2.06
C GLY A 352 16.74 50.36 3.45
N ASN A 353 16.26 51.60 3.51
CA ASN A 353 15.99 52.29 4.79
C ASN A 353 14.80 51.65 5.52
N ALA A 354 14.94 51.42 6.83
CA ALA A 354 13.88 50.91 7.68
C ALA A 354 12.75 51.95 7.87
N PRO A 355 11.46 51.58 7.72
CA PRO A 355 10.35 52.46 8.05
C PRO A 355 10.23 52.68 9.56
N ASP A 356 9.65 53.81 9.96
CA ASP A 356 9.46 54.20 11.36
C ASP A 356 8.35 53.34 11.99
N LEU A 357 8.72 52.44 12.92
CA LEU A 357 7.83 51.43 13.50
C LEU A 357 7.47 51.75 14.95
N PRO A 358 6.24 51.43 15.40
CA PRO A 358 5.86 51.52 16.81
C PRO A 358 6.72 50.62 17.71
N GLU A 359 6.89 51.03 18.96
CA GLU A 359 7.71 50.33 19.95
C GLU A 359 7.21 48.88 20.15
N GLY A 360 8.06 47.90 19.81
CA GLY A 360 7.78 46.46 19.92
C GLY A 360 7.58 45.70 18.60
N VAL A 361 7.63 46.37 17.44
CA VAL A 361 7.53 45.72 16.12
C VAL A 361 8.88 45.73 15.40
N HIS A 362 9.32 44.57 14.92
CA HIS A 362 10.53 44.42 14.11
C HIS A 362 10.19 43.87 12.73
N LEU A 363 10.82 44.41 11.69
CA LEU A 363 10.72 43.87 10.34
C LEU A 363 11.69 42.71 10.15
N ALA A 364 11.25 41.68 9.42
CA ALA A 364 12.11 40.58 8.97
C ALA A 364 12.98 40.97 7.76
N TYR A 365 12.61 42.01 7.01
CA TYR A 365 13.34 42.52 5.84
C TYR A 365 12.95 43.98 5.52
N THR A 366 13.79 44.69 4.77
CA THR A 366 13.58 46.08 4.33
C THR A 366 13.03 46.16 2.90
N ILE A 367 12.22 47.19 2.62
CA ILE A 367 11.61 47.43 1.31
C ILE A 367 12.68 47.91 0.32
N PRO A 368 12.81 47.34 -0.90
CA PRO A 368 13.76 47.81 -1.88
C PRO A 368 13.44 49.23 -2.33
N THR A 369 14.44 50.12 -2.37
CA THR A 369 14.27 51.45 -2.99
C THR A 369 14.13 51.28 -4.51
N SER A 370 12.97 51.64 -5.06
CA SER A 370 12.80 51.77 -6.50
C SER A 370 13.81 52.78 -7.05
N ARG A 371 14.79 52.32 -7.84
CA ARG A 371 15.60 53.20 -8.67
C ARG A 371 15.60 52.75 -10.12
N GLU A 372 15.56 53.79 -10.94
CA GLU A 372 15.46 53.84 -12.38
C GLU A 372 16.57 53.06 -13.09
N ASN A 373 16.24 52.56 -14.28
CA ASN A 373 17.11 51.98 -15.30
C ASN A 373 18.59 52.38 -15.21
N GLU A 374 19.48 51.44 -14.87
CA GLU A 374 20.84 51.43 -15.38
C GLU A 374 21.25 50.02 -15.82
N SER A 375 21.59 49.94 -17.11
CA SER A 375 22.16 48.78 -17.80
C SER A 375 23.51 48.38 -17.20
N GLY A 376 23.62 47.14 -16.72
CA GLY A 376 24.88 46.53 -16.27
C GLY A 376 25.16 45.22 -17.00
N THR A 377 26.09 45.27 -17.96
CA THR A 377 26.64 44.18 -18.79
C THR A 377 27.09 42.96 -17.99
N ILE A 378 26.67 41.77 -18.42
CA ILE A 378 27.25 40.48 -18.04
C ILE A 378 28.65 40.38 -18.68
N VAL A 379 29.68 40.15 -17.88
CA VAL A 379 31.02 39.79 -18.36
C VAL A 379 31.06 38.27 -18.45
N ASP A 380 31.01 37.74 -19.67
CA ASP A 380 31.35 36.35 -19.96
C ASP A 380 32.83 36.10 -19.64
N THR A 381 33.12 35.26 -18.66
CA THR A 381 34.46 34.72 -18.45
C THR A 381 34.68 33.52 -19.38
N GLU A 382 35.48 33.73 -20.43
CA GLU A 382 35.95 32.73 -21.40
C GLU A 382 36.94 31.70 -20.78
N GLN A 383 36.54 30.94 -19.77
CA GLN A 383 37.34 29.79 -19.32
C GLN A 383 36.69 28.48 -19.75
N SER A 384 37.43 27.72 -20.55
CA SER A 384 36.98 26.43 -21.05
C SER A 384 37.03 25.36 -19.96
N LEU A 385 36.12 24.38 -20.04
CA LEU A 385 36.01 23.28 -19.08
C LEU A 385 37.32 22.47 -18.93
N ASP A 386 38.14 22.46 -19.98
CA ASP A 386 39.42 21.77 -20.03
C ASP A 386 40.50 22.47 -19.16
N ASP A 387 40.43 23.80 -19.04
CA ASP A 387 41.36 24.58 -18.20
C ASP A 387 41.10 24.35 -16.69
N LEU A 388 39.83 24.18 -16.31
CA LEU A 388 39.44 23.85 -14.94
C LEU A 388 39.87 22.42 -14.54
N MET A 389 39.77 21.47 -15.45
CA MET A 389 40.21 20.09 -15.20
C MET A 389 41.73 19.96 -15.08
N ALA A 390 42.50 20.82 -15.76
CA ALA A 390 43.95 20.86 -15.63
C ALA A 390 44.39 21.41 -14.26
N GLN A 391 43.73 22.44 -13.73
CA GLN A 391 44.04 23.01 -12.42
C GLN A 391 43.77 22.04 -11.25
N MET A 392 42.72 21.22 -11.33
CA MET A 392 42.43 20.22 -10.29
C MET A 392 43.42 19.07 -10.25
N LYS A 393 44.21 18.83 -11.30
CA LYS A 393 45.26 17.81 -11.32
C LYS A 393 46.59 18.28 -10.73
N SER A 394 46.75 19.58 -10.47
CA SER A 394 47.96 20.16 -9.86
C SER A 394 47.82 20.50 -8.37
N LEU A 395 46.65 20.23 -7.79
CA LEU A 395 46.39 20.21 -6.34
C LEU A 395 46.47 18.76 -5.85
#